data_AF-A0A2N9VZU9-F1
#
_entry.id   AF-A0A2N9VZU9-F1
#
_cell.length_a   1.000
_cell.length_b   1.000
_cell.length_c   1.000
_cell.angle_alpha   90.00
_cell.angle_beta   90.00
_cell.angle_gamma   90.00
#
_symmetry.space_group_name_H-M   'P 1'
#
loop_
_entity.id
_entity.type
_entity.pdbx_description
1 polymer ?
#
loop_
_entity_poly.entity_id
_entity_poly.type
_entity_poly.pdbx_seq_one_letter_code
_entity_poly.pdbx_strand_id
1 'polypeptide(L)'
;MLIIGLPCSLHAQEKYPASWRKTMTNDPVKNTYLRKFSRKLATPEAETLRNLKLSKLAGGACEGSSINKKKGTNYLKTSGYFALKGKVWDDAAFLAESEFRNVDFRSLAHLCAGIDYLFGPHGVLMIDVVSPGTGEPRGSYDPANPYIRIEPLPKPAG
;
A
#
# COMPACT_ATOMS: atom_id res chain seq x y z
N MET A 1 2.49 52.45 -20.88
CA MET A 1 2.74 51.49 -19.78
C MET A 1 2.13 50.16 -20.17
N LEU A 2 2.96 49.18 -20.53
CA LEU A 2 2.51 47.81 -20.81
C LEU A 2 2.72 46.99 -19.54
N ILE A 3 1.64 46.51 -18.92
CA ILE A 3 1.71 45.55 -17.82
C ILE A 3 1.89 44.17 -18.45
N ILE A 4 3.12 43.67 -18.45
CA ILE A 4 3.42 42.29 -18.81
C ILE A 4 2.99 41.43 -17.63
N GLY A 5 1.83 40.79 -17.75
CA GLY A 5 1.40 39.76 -16.81
C GLY A 5 2.34 38.58 -16.88
N LEU A 6 3.16 38.39 -15.84
CA LEU A 6 3.90 37.14 -15.65
C LEU A 6 2.88 36.01 -15.49
N PRO A 7 2.92 34.95 -16.32
CA PRO A 7 2.20 33.73 -16.01
C PRO A 7 2.88 33.11 -14.79
N CYS A 8 2.17 33.17 -13.65
CA CYS A 8 2.53 32.43 -12.45
C CYS A 8 2.41 30.94 -12.77
N SER A 9 3.49 30.35 -13.28
CA SER A 9 3.61 28.90 -13.37
C SER A 9 3.82 28.40 -11.95
N LEU A 10 2.73 28.05 -11.28
CA LEU A 10 2.77 27.14 -10.13
C LEU A 10 3.43 25.86 -10.63
N HIS A 11 4.74 25.74 -10.45
CA HIS A 11 5.40 24.44 -10.52
C HIS A 11 4.83 23.63 -9.38
N ALA A 12 3.84 22.78 -9.67
CA ALA A 12 3.42 21.74 -8.76
C ALA A 12 4.69 20.96 -8.38
N GLN A 13 5.11 21.08 -7.13
CA GLN A 13 6.31 20.42 -6.65
C GLN A 13 6.14 18.92 -6.89
N GLU A 14 7.07 18.31 -7.64
CA GLU A 14 6.98 16.88 -7.91
C GLU A 14 6.98 16.11 -6.59
N LYS A 15 5.93 15.30 -6.36
CA LYS A 15 5.79 14.50 -5.15
C LYS A 15 6.91 13.48 -4.97
N TYR A 16 7.62 13.12 -6.03
CA TYR A 16 8.71 12.15 -6.05
C TYR A 16 9.52 12.29 -7.34
N PRO A 17 10.76 11.76 -7.40
CA PRO A 17 11.60 11.87 -8.59
C PRO A 17 10.92 11.32 -9.85
N ALA A 18 10.95 12.10 -10.94
CA ALA A 18 10.38 11.72 -12.25
C ALA A 18 10.87 10.36 -12.76
N SER A 19 12.10 9.94 -12.41
CA SER A 19 12.67 8.66 -12.81
C SER A 19 11.87 7.45 -12.31
N TRP A 20 11.09 7.58 -11.23
CA TRP A 20 10.29 6.50 -10.68
C TRP A 20 9.03 6.20 -11.49
N ARG A 21 8.49 7.19 -12.22
CA ARG A 21 7.24 7.05 -12.99
C ARG A 21 7.28 5.88 -13.98
N LYS A 22 8.46 5.58 -14.53
CA LYS A 22 8.66 4.47 -15.49
C LYS A 22 8.37 3.09 -14.90
N THR A 23 8.57 2.93 -13.59
CA THR A 23 8.39 1.64 -12.88
C THR A 23 7.15 1.63 -11.98
N MET A 24 6.58 2.80 -11.70
CA MET A 24 5.29 2.97 -11.03
C MET A 24 4.14 2.61 -11.97
N THR A 25 3.89 1.31 -12.12
CA THR A 25 2.85 0.78 -13.01
C THR A 25 2.05 -0.30 -12.29
N ASN A 26 0.91 -0.67 -12.89
CA ASN A 26 0.08 -1.79 -12.45
C ASN A 26 0.59 -3.17 -12.92
N ASP A 27 1.76 -3.21 -13.58
CA ASP A 27 2.34 -4.44 -14.13
C ASP A 27 3.45 -4.97 -13.18
N PRO A 28 3.28 -6.14 -12.56
CA PRO A 28 4.27 -6.69 -11.62
C PRO A 28 5.61 -7.07 -12.28
N VAL A 29 5.67 -7.17 -13.62
CA VAL A 29 6.94 -7.39 -14.36
C VAL A 29 7.78 -6.11 -14.34
N LYS A 30 7.14 -4.94 -14.47
CA LYS A 30 7.80 -3.62 -14.46
C LYS A 30 7.90 -3.02 -13.07
N ASN A 31 6.95 -3.34 -12.20
CA ASN A 31 6.87 -2.89 -10.83
C ASN A 31 7.28 -4.03 -9.88
N THR A 32 8.58 -4.13 -9.62
CA THR A 32 9.14 -5.20 -8.78
C THR A 32 8.64 -5.19 -7.33
N TYR A 33 8.13 -4.05 -6.86
CA TYR A 33 7.52 -3.94 -5.53
C TYR A 33 6.21 -4.71 -5.44
N LEU A 34 5.38 -4.71 -6.51
CA LEU A 34 4.14 -5.49 -6.53
C LEU A 34 4.43 -6.98 -6.41
N ARG A 35 5.45 -7.48 -7.11
CA ARG A 35 5.90 -8.88 -6.97
C ARG A 35 6.33 -9.20 -5.53
N LYS A 36 7.02 -8.28 -4.85
CA LYS A 36 7.35 -8.44 -3.42
C LYS A 36 6.09 -8.47 -2.57
N PHE A 37 5.14 -7.57 -2.80
CA PHE A 37 3.90 -7.49 -2.03
C PHE A 37 2.98 -8.69 -2.24
N SER A 38 2.95 -9.26 -3.46
CA SER A 38 2.05 -10.36 -3.82
C SER A 38 2.63 -11.77 -3.64
N ARG A 39 3.90 -11.90 -3.24
CA ARG A 39 4.52 -13.22 -3.03
C ARG A 39 3.81 -14.01 -1.93
N LYS A 40 3.92 -15.34 -2.03
CA LYS A 40 3.49 -16.25 -0.97
C LYS A 40 4.40 -16.14 0.24
N LEU A 41 3.82 -16.18 1.44
CA LEU A 41 4.55 -16.21 2.71
C LEU A 41 4.52 -17.63 3.29
N ALA A 42 5.32 -17.86 4.34
CA ALA A 42 5.48 -19.18 4.93
C ALA A 42 4.17 -19.76 5.49
N THR A 43 3.21 -18.91 5.89
CA THR A 43 1.89 -19.36 6.36
C THR A 43 0.75 -18.48 5.82
N PRO A 44 -0.46 -19.05 5.64
CA PRO A 44 -1.65 -18.28 5.23
C PRO A 44 -2.03 -17.16 6.21
N GLU A 45 -1.75 -17.32 7.50
CA GLU A 45 -1.99 -16.31 8.53
C GLU A 45 -1.06 -15.11 8.33
N ALA A 46 0.22 -15.35 8.08
CA ALA A 46 1.17 -14.29 7.74
C ALA A 46 0.75 -13.56 6.46
N GLU A 47 0.28 -14.30 5.44
CA GLU A 47 -0.27 -13.70 4.20
C GLU A 47 -1.45 -12.77 4.48
N THR A 48 -2.35 -13.20 5.37
CA THR A 48 -3.54 -12.45 5.79
C THR A 48 -3.14 -11.15 6.48
N LEU A 49 -2.20 -11.21 7.42
CA LEU A 49 -1.71 -10.03 8.14
C LEU A 49 -0.95 -9.08 7.20
N ARG A 50 -0.09 -9.58 6.30
CA ARG A 50 0.58 -8.73 5.31
C ARG A 50 -0.43 -8.06 4.38
N ASN A 51 -1.43 -8.79 3.90
CA ASN A 51 -2.48 -8.24 3.03
C ASN A 51 -3.23 -7.10 3.72
N LEU A 52 -3.67 -7.32 4.96
CA LEU A 52 -4.37 -6.32 5.75
C LEU A 52 -3.52 -5.07 5.99
N LYS A 53 -2.23 -5.24 6.26
CA LYS A 53 -1.30 -4.12 6.47
C LYS A 53 -1.07 -3.34 5.17
N LEU A 54 -0.93 -4.01 4.03
CA LEU A 54 -0.89 -3.37 2.70
C LEU A 54 -2.19 -2.63 2.38
N SER A 55 -3.36 -3.21 2.66
CA SER A 55 -4.64 -2.54 2.38
C SER A 55 -4.85 -1.30 3.24
N LYS A 56 -4.45 -1.36 4.52
CA LYS A 56 -4.46 -0.19 5.42
C LYS A 56 -3.51 0.90 4.93
N LEU A 57 -2.29 0.52 4.54
CA LEU A 57 -1.30 1.45 4.02
C LEU A 57 -1.80 2.10 2.73
N ALA A 58 -2.28 1.31 1.76
CA ALA A 58 -2.80 1.83 0.50
C ALA A 58 -3.97 2.79 0.74
N GLY A 59 -5.03 2.35 1.44
CA GLY A 59 -6.22 3.17 1.68
C GLY A 59 -5.99 4.43 2.54
N GLY A 60 -4.90 4.48 3.31
CA GLY A 60 -4.54 5.62 4.16
C GLY A 60 -3.51 6.57 3.53
N ALA A 61 -2.61 6.06 2.70
CA ALA A 61 -1.46 6.82 2.21
C ALA A 61 -1.49 7.07 0.70
N CYS A 62 -2.38 6.43 -0.07
CA CYS A 62 -2.57 6.70 -1.48
C CYS A 62 -3.72 7.68 -1.74
N GLU A 63 -3.48 8.63 -2.62
CA GLU A 63 -4.37 9.74 -2.96
C GLU A 63 -5.66 9.25 -3.62
N GLY A 64 -6.81 9.75 -3.17
CA GLY A 64 -8.13 9.31 -3.62
C GLY A 64 -8.53 7.85 -3.31
N SER A 65 -7.64 7.06 -2.73
CA SER A 65 -7.94 5.67 -2.33
C SER A 65 -8.67 5.62 -0.99
N SER A 66 -9.49 4.58 -0.79
CA SER A 66 -10.18 4.31 0.47
C SER A 66 -10.47 2.82 0.64
N ILE A 67 -10.73 2.40 1.89
CA ILE A 67 -11.06 1.01 2.21
C ILE A 67 -12.57 0.79 2.12
N ASN A 68 -12.98 -0.21 1.34
CA ASN A 68 -14.34 -0.74 1.38
C ASN A 68 -14.54 -1.58 2.64
N LYS A 69 -15.14 -0.98 3.67
CA LYS A 69 -15.35 -1.64 4.98
C LYS A 69 -16.13 -2.96 4.88
N LYS A 70 -17.09 -3.07 3.96
CA LYS A 70 -17.88 -4.30 3.78
C LYS A 70 -17.00 -5.42 3.22
N LYS A 71 -16.25 -5.14 2.15
CA LYS A 71 -15.33 -6.11 1.53
C LYS A 71 -14.18 -6.47 2.47
N GLY A 72 -13.61 -5.48 3.16
CA GLY A 72 -12.59 -5.69 4.19
C GLY A 72 -13.08 -6.59 5.33
N THR A 73 -14.25 -6.31 5.90
CA THR A 73 -14.86 -7.17 6.92
C THR A 73 -15.11 -8.59 6.42
N ASN A 74 -15.61 -8.73 5.19
CA ASN A 74 -15.82 -10.05 4.59
C ASN A 74 -14.49 -10.83 4.47
N TYR A 75 -13.44 -10.18 3.98
CA TYR A 75 -12.11 -10.77 3.91
C TYR A 75 -11.61 -11.24 5.28
N LEU A 76 -11.76 -10.43 6.34
CA LEU A 76 -11.35 -10.83 7.70
C LEU A 76 -12.11 -12.07 8.19
N LYS A 77 -13.40 -12.19 7.87
CA LYS A 77 -14.20 -13.38 8.21
C LYS A 77 -13.72 -14.62 7.47
N THR A 78 -13.46 -14.51 6.17
CA THR A 78 -13.10 -15.66 5.32
C THR A 78 -11.64 -16.08 5.44
N SER A 79 -10.74 -15.17 5.84
CA SER A 79 -9.30 -15.43 6.00
C SER A 79 -8.93 -16.10 7.32
N GLY A 80 -9.87 -16.26 8.25
CA GLY A 80 -9.58 -16.79 9.58
C GLY A 80 -8.91 -15.78 10.52
N TYR A 81 -8.83 -14.49 10.14
CA TYR A 81 -8.21 -13.44 10.94
C TYR A 81 -8.70 -13.42 12.40
N PHE A 82 -10.01 -13.53 12.61
CA PHE A 82 -10.60 -13.50 13.94
C PHE A 82 -10.31 -14.74 14.80
N ALA A 83 -9.80 -15.83 14.21
CA ALA A 83 -9.39 -17.01 14.94
C ALA A 83 -7.91 -16.96 15.38
N LEU A 84 -7.14 -15.96 14.92
CA LEU A 84 -5.73 -15.84 15.24
C LEU A 84 -5.52 -15.41 16.70
N LYS A 85 -4.82 -16.25 17.47
CA LYS A 85 -4.54 -16.02 18.88
C LYS A 85 -3.23 -16.66 19.32
N GLY A 86 -2.72 -16.20 20.48
CA GLY A 86 -1.51 -16.72 21.10
C GLY A 86 -0.32 -16.77 20.13
N LYS A 87 0.42 -17.88 20.18
CA LYS A 87 1.63 -18.11 19.38
C LYS A 87 1.40 -18.01 17.87
N VAL A 88 0.24 -18.47 17.37
CA VAL A 88 -0.07 -18.42 15.93
C VAL A 88 -0.14 -16.97 15.45
N TRP A 89 -0.74 -16.06 16.24
CA TRP A 89 -0.70 -14.63 15.93
C TRP A 89 0.73 -14.09 15.97
N ASP A 90 1.48 -14.39 17.03
CA ASP A 90 2.79 -13.79 17.25
C ASP A 90 3.79 -14.20 16.13
N ASP A 91 3.78 -15.49 15.74
CA ASP A 91 4.59 -16.01 14.63
C ASP A 91 4.17 -15.38 13.29
N ALA A 92 2.86 -15.35 12.99
CA ALA A 92 2.34 -14.79 11.75
C ALA A 92 2.61 -13.28 11.65
N ALA A 93 2.47 -12.55 12.76
CA ALA A 93 2.74 -11.13 12.84
C ALA A 93 4.23 -10.86 12.60
N PHE A 94 5.13 -11.61 13.24
CA PHE A 94 6.57 -11.48 13.00
C PHE A 94 6.92 -11.67 11.52
N LEU A 95 6.40 -12.73 10.89
CA LEU A 95 6.61 -13.01 9.47
C LEU A 95 6.06 -11.90 8.59
N ALA A 96 4.82 -11.47 8.83
CA ALA A 96 4.20 -10.39 8.08
C ALA A 96 4.94 -9.06 8.25
N GLU A 97 5.39 -8.72 9.45
CA GLU A 97 6.11 -7.48 9.73
C GLU A 97 7.50 -7.44 9.09
N SER A 98 8.16 -8.59 8.98
CA SER A 98 9.45 -8.69 8.31
C SER A 98 9.41 -8.20 6.86
N GLU A 99 8.26 -8.34 6.19
CA GLU A 99 8.05 -7.89 4.80
C GLU A 99 8.10 -6.37 4.65
N PHE A 100 7.76 -5.66 5.73
CA PHE A 100 7.70 -4.21 5.77
C PHE A 100 9.00 -3.56 6.28
N ARG A 101 10.01 -4.36 6.62
CA ARG A 101 11.35 -3.84 6.89
C ARG A 101 11.85 -3.12 5.63
N ASN A 102 12.33 -1.90 5.81
CA ASN A 102 12.83 -1.03 4.75
C ASN A 102 11.78 -0.60 3.72
N VAL A 103 10.48 -0.65 4.05
CA VAL A 103 9.47 0.01 3.21
C VAL A 103 9.65 1.52 3.36
N ASP A 104 9.94 2.13 2.22
CA ASP A 104 10.20 3.55 2.06
C ASP A 104 9.12 4.20 1.19
N PHE A 105 9.26 5.51 0.98
CA PHE A 105 8.33 6.29 0.18
C PHE A 105 8.30 5.82 -1.29
N ARG A 106 9.41 5.28 -1.81
CA ARG A 106 9.44 4.68 -3.15
C ARG A 106 8.57 3.43 -3.21
N SER A 107 8.65 2.58 -2.20
CA SER A 107 7.79 1.40 -2.05
C SER A 107 6.33 1.80 -1.97
N LEU A 108 5.99 2.86 -1.23
CA LEU A 108 4.64 3.42 -1.19
C LEU A 108 4.17 3.93 -2.55
N ALA A 109 5.00 4.69 -3.27
CA ALA A 109 4.67 5.18 -4.60
C ALA A 109 4.35 4.03 -5.57
N HIS A 110 5.14 2.95 -5.53
CA HIS A 110 4.90 1.77 -6.34
C HIS A 110 3.69 0.94 -5.87
N LEU A 111 3.41 0.93 -4.57
CA LEU A 111 2.16 0.36 -4.02
C LEU A 111 0.95 1.10 -4.57
N CYS A 112 0.95 2.43 -4.50
CA CYS A 112 -0.16 3.27 -4.98
C CYS A 112 -0.39 3.06 -6.47
N ALA A 113 0.67 3.05 -7.28
CA ALA A 113 0.57 2.88 -8.72
C ALA A 113 0.08 1.49 -9.16
N GLY A 114 0.17 0.50 -8.28
CA GLY A 114 -0.29 -0.86 -8.51
C GLY A 114 -1.44 -1.31 -7.62
N ILE A 115 -2.22 -0.39 -7.05
CA ILE A 115 -3.36 -0.72 -6.19
C ILE A 115 -4.33 -1.66 -6.91
N ASP A 116 -4.62 -1.38 -8.19
CA ASP A 116 -5.61 -2.15 -8.94
C ASP A 116 -5.20 -3.62 -9.15
N TYR A 117 -3.91 -3.88 -9.41
CA TYR A 117 -3.35 -5.23 -9.49
C TYR A 117 -3.47 -6.00 -8.17
N LEU A 118 -3.36 -5.33 -7.03
CA LEU A 118 -3.43 -5.96 -5.71
C LEU A 118 -4.88 -6.10 -5.20
N PHE A 119 -5.71 -5.08 -5.42
CA PHE A 119 -6.97 -4.87 -4.71
C PHE A 119 -8.16 -4.54 -5.62
N GLY A 120 -7.95 -4.38 -6.93
CA GLY A 120 -9.02 -4.13 -7.88
C GLY A 120 -9.97 -5.33 -8.05
N PRO A 121 -10.92 -5.24 -9.00
CA PRO A 121 -11.89 -6.31 -9.28
C PRO A 121 -11.26 -7.65 -9.66
N HIS A 122 -10.05 -7.62 -10.21
CA HIS A 122 -9.24 -8.79 -10.54
C HIS A 122 -7.95 -8.85 -9.72
N GLY A 123 -7.94 -8.19 -8.56
CA GLY A 123 -6.76 -8.06 -7.71
C GLY A 123 -6.28 -9.40 -7.14
N VAL A 124 -4.97 -9.54 -6.96
CA VAL A 124 -4.35 -10.80 -6.50
C VAL A 124 -4.34 -11.00 -4.98
N LEU A 125 -4.67 -9.98 -4.18
CA LEU A 125 -4.59 -10.01 -2.71
C LEU A 125 -5.95 -9.93 -2.00
N MET A 126 -6.61 -8.78 -2.07
CA MET A 126 -7.88 -8.53 -1.37
C MET A 126 -8.84 -7.80 -2.32
N ILE A 127 -9.51 -8.59 -3.17
CA ILE A 127 -10.38 -8.09 -4.24
C ILE A 127 -11.43 -7.09 -3.71
N ASP A 128 -11.49 -5.93 -4.37
CA ASP A 128 -12.34 -4.77 -4.08
C ASP A 128 -12.19 -4.18 -2.66
N VAL A 129 -11.13 -4.52 -1.92
CA VAL A 129 -10.98 -4.01 -0.55
C VAL A 129 -10.46 -2.57 -0.55
N VAL A 130 -9.67 -2.16 -1.53
CA VAL A 130 -9.12 -0.81 -1.65
C VAL A 130 -9.50 -0.22 -2.99
N SER A 131 -10.06 0.99 -3.00
CA SER A 131 -10.32 1.70 -4.27
C SER A 131 -9.01 2.20 -4.91
N PRO A 132 -8.90 2.23 -6.25
CA PRO A 132 -7.66 2.53 -6.95
C PRO A 132 -7.10 3.95 -6.69
N GLY A 133 -7.96 4.93 -6.40
CA GLY A 133 -7.53 6.31 -6.23
C GLY A 133 -6.86 6.87 -7.50
N THR A 134 -5.87 7.75 -7.33
CA THR A 134 -5.12 8.36 -8.45
C THR A 134 -3.85 7.59 -8.83
N GLY A 135 -3.51 6.53 -8.11
CA GLY A 135 -2.25 5.81 -8.28
C GLY A 135 -1.02 6.49 -7.64
N GLU A 136 -1.20 7.59 -6.92
CA GLU A 136 -0.11 8.34 -6.30
C GLU A 136 -0.17 8.34 -4.77
N PRO A 137 0.96 8.57 -4.06
CA PRO A 137 0.95 8.90 -2.64
C PRO A 137 0.24 10.24 -2.35
N ARG A 138 -0.34 10.35 -1.14
CA ARG A 138 -0.86 11.63 -0.59
C ARG A 138 0.26 12.60 -0.23
N GLY A 139 1.34 12.08 0.36
CA GLY A 139 2.50 12.87 0.76
C GLY A 139 3.48 13.13 -0.39
N SER A 140 4.59 13.76 -0.04
CA SER A 140 5.75 13.99 -0.93
C SER A 140 6.99 13.32 -0.36
N TYR A 141 7.90 12.92 -1.25
CA TYR A 141 9.17 12.29 -0.94
C TYR A 141 10.10 13.27 -0.22
N ASP A 142 10.53 12.89 0.98
CA ASP A 142 11.61 13.56 1.70
C ASP A 142 12.90 12.72 1.55
N PRO A 143 13.93 13.20 0.82
CA PRO A 143 15.18 12.48 0.69
C PRO A 143 15.97 12.40 2.01
N ALA A 144 15.74 13.28 2.98
CA ALA A 144 16.37 13.23 4.29
C ALA A 144 15.71 12.18 5.21
N ASN A 145 14.44 11.88 4.98
CA ASN A 145 13.70 10.84 5.69
C ASN A 145 12.80 10.04 4.73
N PRO A 146 13.38 9.07 4.00
CA PRO A 146 12.64 8.33 2.98
C PRO A 146 11.67 7.30 3.57
N TYR A 147 11.74 7.02 4.88
CA TYR A 147 10.98 5.94 5.51
C TYR A 147 9.54 6.36 5.83
N ILE A 148 8.61 5.43 5.67
CA ILE A 148 7.21 5.64 6.04
C ILE A 148 6.90 4.91 7.34
N ARG A 149 6.10 5.55 8.19
CA ARG A 149 5.61 4.90 9.41
C ARG A 149 4.45 3.97 9.04
N ILE A 150 4.59 2.69 9.38
CA ILE A 150 3.54 1.69 9.18
C ILE A 150 3.05 1.23 10.54
N GLU A 151 1.78 1.49 10.82
CA GLU A 151 1.19 1.13 12.09
C GLU A 151 1.09 -0.40 12.26
N PRO A 152 1.28 -0.92 13.48
CA PRO A 152 1.02 -2.32 13.76
C PRO A 152 -0.47 -2.66 13.55
N LEU A 153 -0.74 -3.94 13.29
CA LEU A 153 -2.12 -4.42 13.21
C LEU A 153 -2.65 -4.69 14.62
N PRO A 154 -3.91 -4.30 14.91
CA PRO A 154 -4.52 -4.62 16.20
C PRO A 154 -4.79 -6.12 16.28
N LYS A 155 -4.34 -6.77 17.36
CA LYS A 155 -4.68 -8.17 17.63
C LYS A 155 -6.22 -8.29 17.74
N PRO A 156 -6.86 -9.31 17.12
CA PRO A 156 -8.27 -9.60 17.34
C PRO A 156 -8.53 -9.70 18.84
N ALA A 157 -9.66 -9.17 19.30
CA ALA A 157 -10.12 -9.43 20.67
C ALA A 157 -10.24 -10.95 20.84
N GLY A 158 -9.54 -11.48 21.85
CA GLY A 158 -9.59 -12.89 22.22
C GLY A 158 -10.90 -13.26 22.89
#